data_AF-A0A915ITR0-F1
#
_entry.id   AF-A0A915ITR0-F1
#
_cell.length_a   1.000
_cell.length_b   1.000
_cell.length_c   1.000
_cell.angle_alpha   90.00
_cell.angle_beta   90.00
_cell.angle_gamma   90.00
#
_symmetry.space_group_name_H-M   'P 1'
#
loop_
_entity.id
_entity.type
_entity.pdbx_description
1 polymer ?
#
loop_
_entity_poly.entity_id
_entity_poly.type
_entity_poly.pdbx_seq_one_letter_code
_entity_poly.pdbx_strand_id
1 'polypeptide(L)'
;MFERQIKAEGLGMGAELAAGDHQNLNDADFICSLFRFLQLTCEGHNLDFQNYLRNQPGNTTSVNLIICTVDYLLRLQESIMDFYWLYSSKETIDEPGKQQFLRAISVCSQVFNTLTESIQVNYN
;
A
#
# COMPACT_ATOMS: atom_id res chain seq x y z
N MET A 1 -4.92 -9.62 10.68
CA MET A 1 -3.54 -9.60 11.22
C MET A 1 -3.46 -8.75 12.48
N PHE A 2 -4.01 -7.53 12.44
CA PHE A 2 -4.09 -6.59 13.58
C PHE A 2 -4.84 -7.14 14.82
N GLU A 3 -6.01 -7.77 14.66
CA GLU A 3 -6.72 -8.39 15.79
C GLU A 3 -5.90 -9.50 16.48
N ARG A 4 -5.09 -10.25 15.72
CA ARG A 4 -4.19 -11.27 16.30
C ARG A 4 -3.06 -10.62 17.11
N GLN A 5 -2.61 -9.44 16.68
CA GLN A 5 -1.57 -8.65 17.35
C GLN A 5 -2.10 -8.04 18.66
N ILE A 6 -3.29 -7.41 18.63
CA ILE A 6 -3.97 -6.90 19.82
C ILE A 6 -4.23 -8.02 20.84
N LYS A 7 -4.67 -9.19 20.37
CA LYS A 7 -4.94 -10.33 21.25
C LYS A 7 -3.66 -10.91 21.88
N ALA A 8 -2.54 -10.88 21.17
CA ALA A 8 -1.22 -11.28 21.68
C ALA A 8 -0.67 -10.29 22.72
N GLU A 9 -0.86 -8.99 22.48
CA GLU A 9 -0.50 -7.92 23.43
C GLU A 9 -1.33 -8.01 24.71
N GLY A 10 -2.63 -8.29 24.62
CA GLY A 10 -3.52 -8.50 25.78
C GLY A 10 -3.22 -9.74 26.62
N LEU A 11 -2.44 -10.70 26.09
CA LEU A 11 -2.02 -11.93 26.79
C LEU A 11 -0.61 -11.83 27.39
N GLY A 12 0.05 -10.66 27.30
CA GLY A 12 1.43 -10.48 27.76
C GLY A 12 2.49 -11.18 26.88
N MET A 13 2.07 -11.79 25.77
CA MET A 13 2.94 -12.46 24.79
C MET A 13 3.35 -11.54 23.64
N GLY A 14 2.99 -10.25 23.71
CA GLY A 14 3.27 -9.24 22.68
C GLY A 14 4.76 -9.09 22.39
N ALA A 15 5.66 -9.33 23.36
CA ALA A 15 7.10 -9.21 23.17
C ALA A 15 7.71 -10.34 22.32
N GLU A 16 7.26 -11.59 22.47
CA GLU A 16 7.83 -12.74 21.74
C GLU A 16 7.30 -12.89 20.32
N LEU A 17 6.05 -12.45 20.06
CA LEU A 17 5.50 -12.39 18.70
C LEU A 17 5.94 -11.12 17.95
N ALA A 18 6.38 -10.07 18.65
CA ALA A 18 6.99 -8.87 18.05
C ALA A 18 8.51 -9.02 17.81
N ALA A 19 9.19 -9.95 18.50
CA ALA A 19 10.63 -10.20 18.36
C ALA A 19 11.02 -11.11 17.18
N GLY A 20 10.05 -11.52 16.36
CA GLY A 20 10.33 -12.12 15.07
C GLY A 20 10.61 -11.03 14.04
N ASP A 21 11.88 -10.70 13.84
CA ASP A 21 12.47 -9.77 12.85
C ASP A 21 12.04 -9.99 11.38
N HIS A 22 11.08 -10.90 11.15
CA HIS A 22 10.64 -11.41 9.86
C HIS A 22 9.11 -11.47 9.66
N GLN A 23 8.29 -10.87 10.54
CA GLN A 23 6.82 -10.82 10.33
C GLN A 23 6.22 -9.44 10.08
N ASN A 24 7.02 -8.37 10.10
CA ASN A 24 6.56 -7.00 9.82
C ASN A 24 7.22 -6.39 8.58
N LEU A 25 7.27 -7.12 7.46
CA LEU A 25 7.43 -6.53 6.12
C LEU A 25 6.17 -5.74 5.67
N ASN A 26 5.42 -5.19 6.63
CA ASN A 26 4.40 -4.14 6.52
C ASN A 26 5.08 -2.74 6.53
N ASP A 27 6.28 -2.65 5.98
CA ASP A 27 7.09 -1.44 6.06
C ASP A 27 6.54 -0.45 5.03
N ALA A 28 5.65 0.42 5.50
CA ALA A 28 5.06 1.50 4.72
C ALA A 28 6.15 2.25 3.92
N ASP A 29 7.35 2.40 4.49
CA ASP A 29 8.51 3.02 3.84
C ASP A 29 9.01 2.27 2.61
N PHE A 30 9.11 0.93 2.68
CA PHE A 30 9.49 0.12 1.52
C PHE A 30 8.43 0.20 0.43
N ILE A 31 7.16 0.05 0.80
CA ILE A 31 6.03 0.09 -0.15
C ILE A 31 5.95 1.48 -0.81
N CYS A 32 6.06 2.55 -0.03
CA CYS A 32 6.14 3.91 -0.53
C CYS A 32 7.34 4.09 -1.46
N SER A 33 8.51 3.56 -1.12
CA SER A 33 9.71 3.64 -1.97
C SER A 33 9.52 2.91 -3.29
N LEU A 34 8.89 1.73 -3.28
CA LEU A 34 8.57 0.96 -4.48
C LEU A 34 7.62 1.74 -5.41
N PHE A 35 6.52 2.25 -4.87
CA PHE A 35 5.57 3.04 -5.65
C PHE A 35 6.18 4.38 -6.11
N ARG A 36 7.02 5.00 -5.28
CA ARG A 36 7.75 6.22 -5.68
C ARG A 36 8.70 5.96 -6.84
N PHE A 37 9.41 4.82 -6.84
CA PHE A 37 10.22 4.40 -7.97
C PHE A 37 9.38 4.27 -9.25
N LEU A 38 8.25 3.56 -9.18
CA LEU A 38 7.35 3.42 -10.33
C LEU A 38 6.81 4.77 -10.82
N GLN A 39 6.41 5.65 -9.91
CA GLN A 39 5.96 7.00 -10.24
C GLN A 39 7.03 7.78 -11.04
N LEU A 40 8.27 7.79 -10.54
CA LEU A 40 9.39 8.50 -11.18
C LEU A 40 9.68 7.99 -12.60
N THR A 41 9.41 6.72 -12.90
CA THR A 41 9.57 6.19 -14.27
C THR A 41 8.51 6.69 -15.26
N CYS A 42 7.38 7.20 -14.75
CA CYS A 42 6.28 7.76 -15.55
C CYS A 42 6.24 9.29 -15.52
N GLU A 43 6.92 9.94 -14.57
CA GLU A 43 7.03 11.40 -14.48
C GLU A 43 7.51 12.00 -15.82
N GLY A 44 6.98 13.18 -16.16
CA GLY A 44 7.26 13.83 -17.44
C GLY A 44 6.49 13.24 -18.63
N HIS A 45 5.47 12.41 -18.37
CA HIS A 45 4.56 11.85 -19.38
C HIS A 45 5.27 10.97 -20.41
N ASN A 46 6.14 10.08 -19.93
CA ASN A 46 6.84 9.11 -20.76
C ASN A 46 5.86 8.04 -21.29
N LEU A 47 5.16 8.36 -22.37
CA LEU A 47 4.10 7.51 -22.93
C LEU A 47 4.61 6.11 -23.31
N ASP A 48 5.83 6.00 -23.82
CA ASP A 48 6.44 4.70 -24.16
C ASP A 48 6.61 3.83 -22.92
N PHE A 49 7.13 4.40 -21.83
CA PHE A 49 7.28 3.66 -20.58
C PHE A 49 5.94 3.36 -19.91
N GLN A 50 5.00 4.31 -19.91
CA GLN A 50 3.63 4.08 -19.44
C GLN A 50 2.96 2.93 -20.20
N ASN A 51 3.13 2.85 -21.52
CA ASN A 51 2.63 1.74 -22.34
C ASN A 51 3.37 0.44 -22.04
N TYR A 52 4.68 0.51 -21.84
CA TYR A 52 5.47 -0.63 -21.43
C TYR A 52 5.01 -1.20 -20.10
N LEU A 53 4.56 -0.40 -19.13
CA LEU A 53 3.98 -0.88 -17.86
C LEU A 53 2.63 -1.61 -18.03
N ARG A 54 1.89 -1.33 -19.11
CA ARG A 54 0.62 -2.01 -19.42
C ARG A 54 0.83 -3.31 -20.17
N ASN A 55 1.79 -3.32 -21.09
CA ASN A 55 2.05 -4.45 -21.96
C ASN A 55 3.50 -4.47 -22.47
N GLN A 56 4.16 -5.62 -22.43
CA GLN A 56 5.55 -5.80 -22.91
C GLN A 56 5.60 -6.63 -24.20
N PRO A 57 5.36 -6.04 -25.39
CA PRO A 57 5.41 -6.76 -26.65
C PRO A 57 6.81 -7.32 -26.90
N GLY A 58 6.89 -8.58 -27.34
CA GLY A 58 8.16 -9.29 -27.55
C GLY A 58 8.59 -10.18 -26.40
N ASN A 59 7.97 -10.05 -25.21
CA ASN A 59 8.15 -10.99 -24.12
C ASN A 59 7.16 -12.18 -24.25
N THR A 60 7.53 -13.34 -23.72
CA THR A 60 6.64 -14.52 -23.63
C THR A 60 5.46 -14.29 -22.68
N THR A 61 5.62 -13.39 -21.71
CA THR A 61 4.61 -13.04 -20.72
C THR A 61 4.57 -11.53 -20.55
N SER A 62 3.37 -11.01 -20.36
CA SER A 62 3.11 -9.59 -20.14
C SER A 62 2.43 -9.41 -18.79
N VAL A 63 2.90 -8.44 -18.01
CA VAL A 63 2.31 -8.07 -16.72
C VAL A 63 1.81 -6.64 -16.82
N ASN A 64 0.53 -6.45 -16.54
CA ASN A 64 -0.07 -5.13 -16.49
C ASN A 64 0.07 -4.56 -15.07
N LEU A 65 1.15 -3.82 -14.84
CA LEU A 65 1.45 -3.25 -13.52
C LEU A 65 0.44 -2.20 -13.08
N ILE A 66 -0.28 -1.58 -14.02
CA ILE A 66 -1.35 -0.63 -13.70
C ILE A 66 -2.53 -1.36 -13.05
N ILE A 67 -2.94 -2.50 -13.60
CA ILE A 67 -3.99 -3.34 -13.00
C ILE A 67 -3.54 -3.85 -11.63
N CYS A 68 -2.30 -4.35 -11.51
CA CYS A 68 -1.79 -4.82 -10.23
C CYS A 68 -1.75 -3.71 -9.16
N THR A 69 -1.48 -2.46 -9.56
CA THR A 69 -1.51 -1.30 -8.66
C THR A 69 -2.94 -0.99 -8.19
N VAL A 70 -3.93 -1.07 -9.08
CA VAL A 70 -5.35 -0.92 -8.71
C VAL A 70 -5.79 -2.05 -7.77
N ASP A 71 -5.42 -3.31 -8.05
CA ASP A 71 -5.72 -4.46 -7.19
C ASP A 71 -5.08 -4.35 -5.80
N TYR A 72 -3.91 -3.73 -5.71
CA TYR A 72 -3.28 -3.42 -4.43
C TYR A 72 -4.07 -2.36 -3.66
N LEU A 73 -4.52 -1.29 -4.34
CA LEU A 73 -5.34 -0.24 -3.74
C LEU A 73 -6.68 -0.76 -3.20
N LEU A 74 -7.32 -1.72 -3.89
CA LEU A 74 -8.54 -2.37 -3.42
C LEU A 74 -8.30 -3.13 -2.11
N ARG A 75 -7.22 -3.92 -2.03
CA ARG A 75 -6.83 -4.64 -0.79
C ARG A 75 -6.51 -3.69 0.35
N LEU A 76 -5.88 -2.54 0.06
CA LEU A 76 -5.62 -1.50 1.06
C LEU A 76 -6.93 -0.88 1.55
N GLN A 77 -7.89 -0.64 0.65
CA GLN A 77 -9.21 -0.10 1.00
C GLN A 77 -10.00 -1.07 1.89
N GLU A 78 -9.99 -2.38 1.60
CA GLU A 78 -10.58 -3.41 2.46
C GLU A 78 -9.95 -3.38 3.86
N SER A 79 -8.62 -3.30 3.96
CA SER A 79 -7.93 -3.21 5.26
C SER A 79 -8.28 -1.94 6.05
N ILE A 80 -8.51 -0.81 5.37
CA ILE A 80 -8.96 0.44 6.01
C ILE A 80 -10.41 0.30 6.50
N MET A 81 -11.26 -0.40 5.74
CA MET A 81 -12.64 -0.66 6.14
C MET A 81 -12.72 -1.54 7.39
N ASP A 82 -11.88 -2.58 7.47
CA ASP A 82 -11.77 -3.42 8.67
C ASP A 82 -11.33 -2.61 9.90
N PHE A 83 -10.38 -1.68 9.72
CA PHE A 83 -9.97 -0.76 10.77
C PHE A 83 -11.15 0.12 11.24
N TYR A 84 -11.92 0.68 10.31
CA TYR A 84 -13.10 1.46 10.66
C TYR A 84 -14.09 0.64 11.49
N TRP A 85 -14.42 -0.58 11.06
CA TRP A 85 -15.34 -1.44 11.80
C TRP A 85 -14.85 -1.76 13.22
N LEU A 86 -13.57 -2.05 13.39
CA LEU A 86 -12.97 -2.33 14.70
C LEU A 86 -13.08 -1.17 15.69
N TYR A 87 -13.02 0.07 15.21
CA TYR A 87 -13.11 1.28 16.04
C TYR A 87 -14.51 1.92 16.03
N SER A 88 -15.42 1.47 15.17
CA SER A 88 -16.76 2.05 14.99
C SER A 88 -17.61 2.13 16.26
N SER A 89 -17.41 1.19 17.20
CA SER A 89 -18.12 1.12 18.48
C SER A 89 -17.33 1.69 19.65
N LYS A 90 -16.09 2.16 19.41
CA LYS A 90 -15.21 2.73 20.43
C LYS A 90 -15.37 4.25 20.44
N GLU A 91 -15.38 4.84 21.64
CA GLU A 91 -15.47 6.30 21.79
C GLU A 91 -14.19 7.00 21.29
N THR A 92 -13.04 6.35 21.44
CA THR A 92 -11.74 6.89 21.02
C THR A 92 -10.87 5.84 20.34
N ILE A 93 -9.98 6.30 19.47
CA ILE A 93 -8.91 5.50 18.86
C ILE A 93 -7.67 5.65 19.74
N ASP A 94 -7.09 4.52 20.12
CA ASP A 94 -5.84 4.47 20.88
C ASP A 94 -4.62 4.86 20.02
N GLU A 95 -3.52 5.18 20.68
CA GLU A 95 -2.32 5.67 19.99
C GLU A 95 -1.75 4.66 18.96
N PRO A 96 -1.64 3.35 19.26
CA PRO A 96 -1.22 2.36 18.27
C PRO A 96 -2.14 2.31 17.04
N GLY A 97 -3.46 2.41 17.24
CA GLY A 97 -4.45 2.46 16.16
C GLY A 97 -4.26 3.68 15.26
N LYS A 98 -4.02 4.86 15.85
CA LYS A 98 -3.72 6.09 15.09
C LYS A 98 -2.45 5.94 14.26
N GLN A 99 -1.37 5.43 14.85
CA GLN A 99 -0.09 5.24 14.14
C GLN A 99 -0.20 4.25 12.98
N GLN A 100 -0.99 3.18 13.14
CA GLN A 100 -1.26 2.25 12.04
C GLN A 100 -2.09 2.90 10.94
N PHE A 101 -3.14 3.66 11.30
CA PHE A 101 -3.98 4.34 10.33
C PHE A 101 -3.17 5.36 9.51
N LEU A 102 -2.33 6.17 10.16
CA LEU A 102 -1.46 7.14 9.48
C LEU A 102 -0.49 6.46 8.50
N ARG A 103 0.08 5.31 8.85
CA ARG A 103 0.92 4.52 7.94
C ARG A 103 0.14 4.04 6.71
N ALA A 104 -1.08 3.52 6.89
CA ALA A 104 -1.92 3.10 5.78
C ALA A 104 -2.29 4.27 4.84
N ILE A 105 -2.58 5.44 5.41
CA ILE A 105 -2.87 6.66 4.64
C ILE A 105 -1.64 7.13 3.85
N SER A 106 -0.44 7.06 4.42
CA SER A 106 0.81 7.41 3.72
C SER A 106 1.01 6.53 2.48
N VAL A 107 0.86 5.21 2.63
CA VAL A 107 0.93 4.26 1.50
C VAL A 107 -0.13 4.58 0.45
N CYS A 108 -1.38 4.81 0.89
CA CYS A 108 -2.49 5.15 0.00
C CYS A 108 -2.18 6.39 -0.85
N SER A 109 -1.64 7.45 -0.23
CA SER A 109 -1.27 8.68 -0.92
C SER A 109 -0.19 8.42 -2.00
N GLN A 110 0.84 7.63 -1.70
CA GLN A 110 1.89 7.32 -2.67
C GLN A 110 1.38 6.46 -3.83
N VAL A 111 0.47 5.52 -3.57
CA VAL A 111 -0.18 4.71 -4.62
C VAL A 111 -1.00 5.59 -5.56
N PHE A 112 -1.79 6.54 -5.04
CA PHE A 112 -2.56 7.47 -5.86
C PHE A 112 -1.67 8.35 -6.75
N ASN A 113 -0.58 8.90 -6.20
CA ASN A 113 0.39 9.68 -6.98
C ASN A 113 0.97 8.87 -8.14
N THR A 114 1.28 7.60 -7.89
CA THR A 114 1.80 6.68 -8.91
C THR A 114 0.79 6.41 -10.01
N LEU A 115 -0.48 6.20 -9.66
CA LEU A 115 -1.56 5.98 -10.62
C LEU A 115 -1.76 7.20 -11.52
N THR A 116 -1.77 8.41 -10.97
CA THR A 116 -1.93 9.65 -11.74
C THR A 116 -0.83 9.79 -12.80
N GLU A 117 0.44 9.65 -12.41
CA GLU A 117 1.57 9.73 -13.37
C GLU A 117 1.52 8.62 -14.41
N SER A 118 0.98 7.45 -14.07
CA SER A 118 0.86 6.31 -14.99
C SER A 118 -0.18 6.53 -16.09
N ILE A 119 -1.16 7.42 -15.89
CA ILE A 119 -2.27 7.65 -16.84
C ILE A 119 -2.30 9.06 -17.45
N GLN A 120 -1.58 10.01 -16.87
CA GLN A 120 -1.63 11.40 -17.33
C GLN A 120 -1.02 11.54 -18.73
N VAL A 121 -1.78 12.18 -19.62
CA VAL A 121 -1.38 12.49 -20.99
C VAL A 121 -1.24 14.01 -21.12
N ASN A 122 -0.10 14.48 -21.63
CA ASN A 122 0.04 15.88 -22.01
C ASN A 122 -0.65 16.12 -23.35
N TYR A 123 -1.67 16.96 -23.35
CA TYR A 123 -2.18 17.60 -24.56
C TYR A 123 -1.34 18.86 -24.81
N ASN A 124 -0.22 18.70 -25.52
CA ASN A 124 0.48 19.83 -26.14
C ASN A 124 0.02 19.98 -27.58
#